data_AF-T1K6M1-F1
#
_entry.id   AF-T1K6M1-F1
#
_cell.length_a   1.000
_cell.length_b   1.000
_cell.length_c   1.000
_cell.angle_alpha   90.00
_cell.angle_beta   90.00
_cell.angle_gamma   90.00
#
_symmetry.space_group_name_H-M   'P 1'
#
loop_
_entity.id
_entity.type
_entity.pdbx_description
1 polymer ?
#
loop_
_entity_poly.entity_id
_entity_poly.type
_entity_poly.pdbx_seq_one_letter_code
_entity_poly.pdbx_strand_id
1 'polypeptide(L)'
;MKTTSMFDNFRDKIQNVQSLSSGLLELSIGEKKSKNPVKGVNLNAGFKLLSWHQTHWEKCHQTTQENAELAEKVAHQLEKYETCITRQQNAVKNFISLCETLPQLEESISTIGEDLNSLKRNILCLEEALDELKIRKELENLIQFKVDQKYRLARYKDYKISELESLKSRLAADHAKKIANYEKLELLKLKERQLAYQAAFEEDLNFYKTHGKLINKTDSDEKIKSLEEIEVEPDEEDKKALDQFLEDKDII
;
A
#
# COMPACT_ATOMS: atom_id res chain seq x y z
N MET A 1 65.15 -21.58 29.24
CA MET A 1 66.53 -21.04 29.37
C MET A 1 66.80 -20.79 30.84
N LYS A 2 67.87 -21.39 31.37
CA LYS A 2 68.21 -21.44 32.81
C LYS A 2 68.82 -20.12 33.27
N THR A 3 68.19 -19.41 34.21
CA THR A 3 68.78 -18.28 34.96
C THR A 3 69.46 -18.77 36.24
N THR A 4 70.38 -19.72 36.08
CA THR A 4 71.11 -20.40 37.17
C THR A 4 72.59 -20.05 37.07
N SER A 5 72.96 -18.76 37.19
CA SER A 5 74.34 -18.32 36.93
C SER A 5 74.91 -17.23 37.84
N MET A 6 74.08 -16.49 38.60
CA MET A 6 74.63 -15.50 39.55
C MET A 6 74.65 -15.98 41.01
N PHE A 7 73.60 -16.68 41.46
CA PHE A 7 73.53 -17.14 42.86
C PHE A 7 74.48 -18.31 43.14
N ASP A 8 74.64 -19.23 42.20
CA ASP A 8 75.60 -20.34 42.31
C ASP A 8 77.06 -19.85 42.25
N ASN A 9 77.36 -18.85 41.40
CA ASN A 9 78.67 -18.20 41.37
C ASN A 9 79.02 -17.51 42.70
N PHE A 10 78.02 -16.96 43.39
CA PHE A 10 78.21 -16.33 44.70
C PHE A 10 78.40 -17.39 45.79
N ARG A 11 77.64 -18.50 45.73
CA ARG A 11 77.78 -19.64 46.63
C ARG A 11 79.15 -20.30 46.51
N ASP A 12 79.61 -20.56 45.30
CA ASP A 12 80.93 -21.13 45.02
C ASP A 12 82.06 -20.22 45.53
N LYS A 13 81.90 -18.89 45.40
CA LYS A 13 82.86 -17.93 45.95
C LYS A 13 82.87 -17.92 47.48
N ILE A 14 81.73 -18.03 48.15
CA ILE A 14 81.68 -18.14 49.62
C ILE A 14 82.28 -19.47 50.10
N GLN A 15 82.03 -20.57 49.38
CA GLN A 15 82.59 -21.88 49.70
C GLN A 15 84.13 -21.91 49.57
N ASN A 16 84.68 -21.18 48.59
CA ASN A 16 86.12 -20.95 48.46
C ASN A 16 86.72 -20.07 49.57
N VAL A 17 85.94 -19.15 50.16
CA VAL A 17 86.40 -18.36 51.32
C VAL A 17 86.40 -19.19 52.60
N GLN A 18 85.47 -20.14 52.75
CA GLN A 18 85.49 -21.11 53.84
C GLN A 18 86.69 -22.08 53.76
N SER A 19 87.09 -22.53 52.56
CA SER A 19 88.28 -23.40 52.40
C SER A 19 89.59 -22.68 52.74
N LEU A 20 89.68 -21.37 52.49
CA LEU A 20 90.81 -20.53 52.90
C LEU A 20 90.93 -20.38 54.43
N SER A 21 89.82 -20.33 55.16
CA SER A 21 89.84 -20.34 56.64
C SER A 21 90.40 -21.65 57.22
N SER A 22 90.14 -22.78 56.56
CA SER A 22 90.69 -24.08 56.96
C SER A 22 92.20 -24.18 56.73
N GLY A 23 92.74 -23.58 55.66
CA GLY A 23 94.18 -23.55 55.40
C GLY A 23 94.97 -22.59 56.31
N LEU A 24 94.31 -21.59 56.90
CA LEU A 24 94.96 -20.66 57.83
C LEU A 24 95.16 -21.27 59.23
N LEU A 25 94.27 -22.18 59.65
CA LEU A 25 94.38 -22.91 60.91
C LEU A 25 95.57 -23.89 60.93
N GLU A 26 96.00 -24.38 59.77
CA GLU A 26 97.13 -25.29 59.61
C GLU A 26 98.49 -24.58 59.65
N LEU A 27 98.52 -23.24 59.57
CA LEU A 27 99.76 -22.44 59.68
C LEU A 27 100.01 -21.88 61.09
N SER A 28 99.12 -22.12 62.06
CA SER A 28 99.25 -21.55 63.42
C SER A 28 99.98 -22.43 64.44
N ILE A 29 100.46 -23.63 64.08
CA ILE A 29 101.12 -24.56 65.01
C ILE A 29 102.54 -24.85 64.52
N GLY A 30 103.50 -24.04 65.00
CA GLY A 30 104.92 -24.16 64.66
C GLY A 30 105.78 -23.08 65.30
N GLU A 31 105.74 -22.96 66.63
CA GLU A 31 106.63 -22.07 67.37
C GLU A 31 108.10 -22.54 67.28
N LYS A 32 108.96 -21.75 66.63
CA LYS A 32 110.40 -21.69 66.96
C LYS A 32 110.71 -20.32 67.55
N LYS A 33 111.01 -20.30 68.85
CA LYS A 33 111.45 -19.11 69.61
C LYS A 33 112.83 -18.66 69.11
N SER A 34 112.87 -17.65 68.26
CA SER A 34 114.07 -16.87 67.94
C SER A 34 114.11 -15.65 68.87
N LYS A 35 115.05 -15.66 69.83
CA LYS A 35 115.36 -14.51 70.68
C LYS A 35 116.27 -13.55 69.90
N ASN A 36 115.66 -12.56 69.23
CA ASN A 36 116.32 -11.34 68.78
C ASN A 36 115.29 -10.19 68.86
N PRO A 37 115.56 -9.06 69.54
CA PRO A 37 114.64 -7.94 69.54
C PRO A 37 114.78 -7.21 68.20
N VAL A 38 113.97 -7.59 67.21
CA VAL A 38 113.87 -6.82 65.97
C VAL A 38 113.14 -5.52 66.28
N LYS A 39 113.94 -4.49 66.57
CA LYS A 39 113.51 -3.10 66.72
C LYS A 39 112.92 -2.66 65.37
N GLY A 40 111.60 -2.55 65.28
CA GLY A 40 110.91 -2.02 64.08
C GLY A 40 109.60 -2.69 63.68
N VAL A 41 109.16 -3.78 64.32
CA VAL A 41 107.88 -4.41 63.97
C VAL A 41 106.73 -3.71 64.70
N ASN A 42 105.94 -2.95 63.96
CA ASN A 42 104.82 -2.17 64.48
C ASN A 42 103.62 -3.09 64.73
N LEU A 43 103.47 -3.63 65.94
CA LEU A 43 102.33 -4.49 66.34
C LEU A 43 100.96 -3.83 66.12
N ASN A 44 100.90 -2.50 66.02
CA ASN A 44 99.71 -1.73 65.75
C ASN A 44 99.36 -1.63 64.24
N ALA A 45 100.20 -2.14 63.34
CA ALA A 45 99.96 -2.10 61.90
C ALA A 45 98.73 -2.92 61.48
N GLY A 46 98.52 -4.09 62.11
CA GLY A 46 97.34 -4.92 61.86
C GLY A 46 96.04 -4.25 62.30
N PHE A 47 96.04 -3.58 63.45
CA PHE A 47 94.89 -2.80 63.93
C PHE A 47 94.58 -1.60 63.02
N LYS A 48 95.60 -0.86 62.59
CA LYS A 48 95.43 0.26 61.64
C LYS A 48 94.93 -0.21 60.27
N LEU A 49 95.42 -1.34 59.78
CA LEU A 49 94.96 -1.93 58.52
C LEU A 49 93.51 -2.39 58.63
N LEU A 50 93.15 -3.07 59.72
CA LEU A 50 91.77 -3.48 60.00
C LEU A 50 90.84 -2.28 60.11
N SER A 51 91.23 -1.26 60.87
CA SER A 51 90.45 -0.02 61.00
C SER A 51 90.29 0.70 59.65
N TRP A 52 91.34 0.76 58.83
CA TRP A 52 91.26 1.33 57.48
C TRP A 52 90.29 0.56 56.59
N HIS A 53 90.37 -0.78 56.57
CA HIS A 53 89.42 -1.62 55.83
C HIS A 53 87.99 -1.50 56.35
N GLN A 54 87.81 -1.42 57.67
CA GLN A 54 86.50 -1.25 58.29
C GLN A 54 85.86 0.09 57.93
N THR A 55 86.59 1.20 58.03
CA THR A 55 86.10 2.52 57.62
C THR A 55 85.83 2.57 56.11
N HIS A 56 86.68 1.95 55.29
CA HIS A 56 86.46 1.90 53.85
C HIS A 56 85.24 1.06 53.47
N TRP A 57 85.05 -0.09 54.13
CA TRP A 57 83.87 -0.94 53.96
C TRP A 57 82.60 -0.22 54.39
N GLU A 58 82.62 0.46 55.55
CA GLU A 58 81.49 1.23 56.06
C GLU A 58 81.08 2.34 55.09
N LYS A 59 82.05 3.11 54.57
CA LYS A 59 81.79 4.13 53.54
C LYS A 59 81.20 3.52 52.26
N CYS A 60 81.78 2.42 51.78
CA CYS A 60 81.30 1.72 50.58
C CYS A 60 79.86 1.19 50.78
N HIS A 61 79.57 0.63 51.95
CA HIS A 61 78.26 0.12 52.30
C HIS A 61 77.24 1.26 52.38
N GLN A 62 77.58 2.38 53.03
CA GLN A 62 76.72 3.56 53.09
C GLN A 62 76.40 4.10 51.69
N THR A 63 77.41 4.26 50.83
CA THR A 63 77.19 4.72 49.44
C THR A 63 76.33 3.73 48.65
N THR A 64 76.50 2.43 48.88
CA THR A 64 75.67 1.40 48.23
C THR A 64 74.23 1.46 48.70
N GLN A 65 74.00 1.70 50.00
CA GLN A 65 72.66 1.86 50.57
C GLN A 65 71.96 3.12 50.03
N GLU A 66 72.65 4.27 50.03
CA GLU A 66 72.11 5.51 49.46
C GLU A 66 71.78 5.35 47.97
N ASN A 67 72.62 4.65 47.21
CA ASN A 67 72.35 4.34 45.80
C ASN A 67 71.14 3.39 45.64
N ALA A 68 70.97 2.40 46.52
CA ALA A 68 69.81 1.52 46.50
C ALA A 68 68.51 2.28 46.80
N GLU A 69 68.52 3.19 47.79
CA GLU A 69 67.36 4.03 48.11
C GLU A 69 67.00 4.99 46.98
N LEU A 70 68.00 5.57 46.29
CA LEU A 70 67.77 6.42 45.12
C LEU A 70 67.21 5.60 43.94
N ALA A 71 67.74 4.40 43.70
CA ALA A 71 67.24 3.50 42.66
C ALA A 71 65.79 3.09 42.93
N GLU A 72 65.43 2.81 44.19
CA GLU A 72 64.05 2.48 44.58
C GLU A 72 63.10 3.66 44.34
N LYS A 73 63.50 4.90 44.69
CA LYS A 73 62.68 6.10 44.41
C LYS A 73 62.44 6.30 42.92
N VAL A 74 63.46 6.09 42.09
CA VAL A 74 63.33 6.18 40.63
C VAL A 74 62.42 5.07 40.09
N ALA A 75 62.54 3.84 40.60
CA ALA A 75 61.67 2.72 40.20
C ALA A 75 60.19 3.02 40.48
N HIS A 76 59.87 3.55 41.67
CA HIS A 76 58.50 3.95 42.02
C HIS A 76 57.96 5.06 41.10
N GLN A 77 58.80 6.04 40.74
CA GLN A 77 58.40 7.08 39.79
C GLN A 77 58.14 6.49 38.39
N LEU A 78 59.00 5.58 37.93
CA LEU A 78 58.87 4.91 36.65
C LEU A 78 57.58 4.08 36.58
N GLU A 79 57.24 3.33 37.62
CA GLU A 79 56.00 2.56 37.71
C GLU A 79 54.76 3.48 37.64
N LYS A 80 54.81 4.63 38.32
CA LYS A 80 53.73 5.64 38.25
C LYS A 80 53.59 6.21 36.83
N TYR A 81 54.69 6.46 36.12
CA TYR A 81 54.64 6.91 34.74
C TYR A 81 54.13 5.81 33.81
N GLU A 82 54.59 4.57 33.97
CA GLU A 82 54.15 3.43 33.18
C GLU A 82 52.64 3.22 33.32
N THR A 83 52.12 3.14 34.54
CA THR A 83 50.67 3.01 34.80
C THR A 83 49.86 4.17 34.21
N CYS A 84 50.38 5.40 34.28
CA CYS A 84 49.74 6.57 33.66
C CYS A 84 49.71 6.45 32.13
N ILE A 85 50.83 6.08 31.51
CA ILE A 85 50.96 5.91 30.06
C ILE A 85 50.04 4.78 29.59
N THR A 86 50.04 3.62 30.26
CA THR A 86 49.15 2.49 29.91
C THR A 86 47.69 2.91 30.00
N ARG A 87 47.29 3.67 31.02
CA ARG A 87 45.93 4.21 31.13
C ARG A 87 45.57 5.13 29.97
N GLN A 88 46.48 6.04 29.60
CA GLN A 88 46.26 6.94 28.46
C GLN A 88 46.19 6.17 27.14
N GLN A 89 47.08 5.19 26.92
CA GLN A 89 47.05 4.33 25.75
C GLN A 89 45.73 3.57 25.63
N ASN A 90 45.20 3.04 26.74
CA ASN A 90 43.90 2.37 26.73
C ASN A 90 42.76 3.33 26.41
N ALA A 91 42.78 4.55 26.96
CA ALA A 91 41.78 5.57 26.63
C ALA A 91 41.80 5.95 25.14
N VAL A 92 43.00 6.14 24.57
CA VAL A 92 43.18 6.43 23.14
C VAL A 92 42.73 5.26 22.28
N LYS A 93 43.08 4.02 22.63
CA LYS A 93 42.60 2.82 21.92
C LYS A 93 41.08 2.71 21.92
N ASN A 94 40.45 2.94 23.06
CA ASN A 94 38.98 2.93 23.17
C ASN A 94 38.36 4.05 22.30
N PHE A 95 38.94 5.24 22.31
CA PHE A 95 38.48 6.35 21.47
C PHE A 95 38.61 6.00 19.98
N ILE A 96 39.75 5.47 19.55
CA ILE A 96 39.95 5.03 18.17
C ILE A 96 38.91 3.97 17.77
N SER A 97 38.69 2.96 18.62
CA SER A 97 37.70 1.91 18.35
C SER A 97 36.27 2.47 18.22
N LEU A 98 35.92 3.52 18.97
CA LEU A 98 34.63 4.19 18.83
C LEU A 98 34.57 4.97 17.51
N CYS A 99 35.64 5.66 17.12
CA CYS A 99 35.71 6.35 15.84
C CYS A 99 35.61 5.37 14.65
N GLU A 100 36.15 4.16 14.77
CA GLU A 100 36.01 3.11 13.74
C GLU A 100 34.57 2.64 13.53
N THR A 101 33.66 2.86 14.49
CA THR A 101 32.22 2.57 14.33
C THR A 101 31.44 3.68 13.62
N LEU A 102 31.99 4.89 13.50
CA LEU A 102 31.31 6.02 12.85
C LEU A 102 30.96 5.75 11.37
N PRO A 103 31.83 5.15 10.54
CA PRO A 103 31.48 4.80 9.16
C PRO A 103 30.32 3.80 9.06
N GLN A 104 30.21 2.86 9.99
CA GLN A 104 29.09 1.91 10.02
C GLN A 104 27.77 2.62 10.33
N LEU A 105 27.81 3.63 11.21
CA LEU A 105 26.66 4.46 11.52
C LEU A 105 26.29 5.37 10.32
N GLU A 106 27.28 5.91 9.61
CA GLU A 106 27.07 6.65 8.36
C GLU A 106 26.40 5.77 7.31
N GLU A 107 26.90 4.55 7.09
CA GLU A 107 26.32 3.58 6.16
C GLU A 107 24.87 3.26 6.55
N SER A 108 24.62 2.98 7.84
CA SER A 108 23.27 2.70 8.35
C SER A 108 22.31 3.88 8.11
N ILE A 109 22.76 5.12 8.33
CA ILE A 109 21.97 6.32 8.05
C ILE A 109 21.70 6.46 6.55
N SER A 110 22.69 6.16 5.70
CA SER A 110 22.53 6.18 4.25
C SER A 110 21.47 5.16 3.80
N THR A 111 21.52 3.93 4.29
CA THR A 111 20.53 2.88 4.00
C THR A 111 19.14 3.30 4.45
N ILE A 112 18.99 3.85 5.66
CA ILE A 112 17.70 4.38 6.13
C ILE A 112 17.20 5.51 5.21
N GLY A 113 18.10 6.36 4.73
CA GLY A 113 17.78 7.41 3.75
C GLY A 113 17.27 6.84 2.42
N GLU A 114 17.89 5.78 1.91
CA GLU A 114 17.46 5.08 0.71
C GLU A 114 16.09 4.42 0.88
N ASP A 115 15.89 3.73 2.01
CA ASP A 115 14.62 3.09 2.36
C ASP A 115 13.48 4.12 2.50
N LEU A 116 13.73 5.26 3.15
CA LEU A 116 12.77 6.36 3.25
C LEU A 116 12.41 6.91 1.87
N ASN A 117 13.41 7.09 1.00
CA ASN A 117 13.17 7.54 -0.37
C ASN A 117 12.38 6.51 -1.19
N SER A 118 12.65 5.23 -1.01
CA SER A 118 11.89 4.13 -1.61
C SER A 118 10.43 4.15 -1.14
N LEU A 119 10.22 4.26 0.18
CA LEU A 119 8.89 4.34 0.79
C LEU A 119 8.11 5.55 0.25
N LYS A 120 8.77 6.72 0.13
CA LYS A 120 8.15 7.92 -0.44
C LYS A 120 7.69 7.69 -1.88
N ARG A 121 8.49 7.04 -2.72
CA ARG A 121 8.10 6.70 -4.10
C ARG A 121 6.92 5.75 -4.12
N ASN A 122 6.93 4.72 -3.26
CA ASN A 122 5.83 3.76 -3.19
C ASN A 122 4.52 4.42 -2.75
N ILE A 123 4.57 5.37 -1.82
CA ILE A 123 3.39 6.15 -1.40
C ILE A 123 2.85 6.96 -2.58
N LEU A 124 3.70 7.66 -3.34
CA LEU A 124 3.27 8.41 -4.53
C LEU A 124 2.62 7.49 -5.57
N CYS A 125 3.23 6.34 -5.88
CA CYS A 125 2.63 5.36 -6.80
C CYS A 125 1.28 4.82 -6.29
N LEU A 126 1.13 4.63 -4.98
CA LEU A 126 -0.13 4.19 -4.37
C LEU A 126 -1.20 5.29 -4.45
N GLU A 127 -0.83 6.55 -4.25
CA GLU A 127 -1.73 7.69 -4.40
C GLU A 127 -2.23 7.81 -5.84
N GLU A 128 -1.33 7.70 -6.84
CA GLU A 128 -1.69 7.68 -8.25
C GLU A 128 -2.64 6.53 -8.60
N ALA A 129 -2.32 5.30 -8.16
CA ALA A 129 -3.16 4.13 -8.38
C ALA A 129 -4.53 4.26 -7.70
N LEU A 130 -4.59 4.91 -6.54
CA LEU A 130 -5.84 5.17 -5.83
C LEU A 130 -6.71 6.18 -6.58
N ASP A 131 -6.12 7.22 -7.15
CA ASP A 131 -6.83 8.20 -7.96
C ASP A 131 -7.36 7.61 -9.26
N GLU A 132 -6.58 6.77 -9.94
CA GLU A 132 -7.06 5.99 -11.10
C GLU A 132 -8.24 5.08 -10.72
N LEU A 133 -8.18 4.42 -9.56
CA LEU A 133 -9.26 3.58 -9.07
C LEU A 133 -10.54 4.39 -8.80
N LYS A 134 -10.44 5.58 -8.22
CA LYS A 134 -11.59 6.48 -8.01
C LYS A 134 -12.24 6.85 -9.33
N ILE A 135 -11.45 7.28 -10.31
CA ILE A 135 -11.96 7.65 -11.65
C ILE A 135 -12.66 6.45 -12.29
N ARG A 136 -12.07 5.26 -12.21
CA ARG A 136 -12.67 4.03 -12.76
C ARG A 136 -14.00 3.69 -12.08
N LYS A 137 -14.07 3.82 -10.75
CA LYS A 137 -15.29 3.59 -9.96
C LYS A 137 -16.40 4.55 -10.35
N GLU A 138 -16.09 5.83 -10.52
CA GLU A 138 -17.04 6.85 -10.95
C GLU A 138 -17.57 6.57 -12.36
N LEU A 139 -16.69 6.18 -13.28
CA LEU A 139 -17.05 5.80 -14.64
C LEU A 139 -17.97 4.57 -14.66
N GLU A 140 -17.66 3.55 -13.87
CA GLU A 140 -18.50 2.36 -13.72
C GLU A 140 -19.90 2.73 -13.21
N ASN A 141 -19.98 3.55 -12.17
CA ASN A 141 -21.26 4.03 -11.63
C ASN A 141 -22.08 4.80 -12.68
N LEU A 142 -21.43 5.66 -13.48
CA LEU A 142 -22.09 6.41 -14.55
C LEU A 142 -22.63 5.49 -15.64
N ILE A 143 -21.85 4.47 -16.04
CA ILE A 143 -22.29 3.48 -17.02
C ILE A 143 -23.49 2.71 -16.48
N GLN A 144 -23.44 2.24 -15.24
CA GLN A 144 -24.54 1.51 -14.62
C GLN A 144 -25.81 2.37 -14.58
N PHE A 145 -25.70 3.62 -14.16
CA PHE A 145 -26.82 4.57 -14.18
C PHE A 145 -27.41 4.72 -15.59
N LYS A 146 -26.56 4.88 -16.62
CA LYS A 146 -27.01 5.02 -18.01
C LYS A 146 -27.73 3.75 -18.50
N VAL A 147 -27.24 2.57 -18.14
CA VAL A 147 -27.89 1.29 -18.46
C VAL A 147 -29.25 1.20 -17.80
N ASP A 148 -29.35 1.54 -16.51
CA ASP A 148 -30.61 1.52 -15.77
C ASP A 148 -31.64 2.49 -16.37
N GLN A 149 -31.23 3.70 -16.74
CA GLN A 149 -32.14 4.65 -17.40
C GLN A 149 -32.61 4.16 -18.76
N LYS A 150 -31.71 3.56 -19.57
CA LYS A 150 -32.09 2.95 -20.85
C LYS A 150 -33.10 1.82 -20.65
N TYR A 151 -32.88 0.97 -19.65
CA TYR A 151 -33.79 -0.11 -19.31
C TYR A 151 -35.17 0.41 -18.89
N ARG A 152 -35.22 1.45 -18.03
CA ARG A 152 -36.48 2.10 -17.63
C ARG A 152 -37.24 2.69 -18.82
N LEU A 153 -36.53 3.36 -19.74
CA LEU A 153 -37.12 3.93 -20.94
C LEU A 153 -37.67 2.85 -21.88
N ALA A 154 -36.93 1.76 -22.09
CA ALA A 154 -37.39 0.64 -22.90
C ALA A 154 -38.67 0.02 -22.32
N ARG A 155 -38.68 -0.27 -21.02
CA ARG A 155 -39.85 -0.82 -20.33
C ARG A 155 -41.07 0.11 -20.42
N TYR A 156 -40.87 1.42 -20.31
CA TYR A 156 -41.95 2.38 -20.46
C TYR A 156 -42.49 2.42 -21.89
N LYS A 157 -41.63 2.34 -22.91
CA LYS A 157 -42.05 2.24 -24.31
C LYS A 157 -42.86 0.96 -24.56
N ASP A 158 -42.40 -0.18 -24.08
CA ASP A 158 -43.10 -1.46 -24.22
C ASP A 158 -44.48 -1.41 -23.55
N TYR A 159 -44.55 -0.84 -22.34
CA TYR A 159 -45.82 -0.62 -21.65
C TYR A 159 -46.79 0.26 -22.46
N LYS A 160 -46.29 1.36 -23.04
CA LYS A 160 -47.11 2.26 -23.86
C LYS A 160 -47.55 1.63 -25.17
N ILE A 161 -46.71 0.81 -25.81
CA ILE A 161 -47.09 0.06 -27.01
C ILE A 161 -48.22 -0.93 -26.66
N SER A 162 -48.09 -1.68 -25.56
CA SER A 162 -49.12 -2.61 -25.11
C SER A 162 -50.44 -1.91 -24.76
N GLU A 163 -50.38 -0.74 -24.12
CA GLU A 163 -51.54 0.09 -23.82
C GLU A 163 -52.24 0.57 -25.11
N LEU A 164 -51.47 1.02 -26.11
CA LEU A 164 -52.01 1.43 -27.41
C LEU A 164 -52.63 0.25 -28.17
N GLU A 165 -52.01 -0.93 -28.14
CA GLU A 165 -52.55 -2.15 -28.75
C GLU A 165 -53.87 -2.56 -28.09
N SER A 166 -53.95 -2.51 -26.76
CA SER A 166 -55.19 -2.78 -26.01
C SER A 166 -56.29 -1.80 -26.39
N LEU A 167 -55.97 -0.50 -26.48
CA LEU A 167 -56.93 0.54 -26.86
C LEU A 167 -57.41 0.36 -28.31
N LYS A 168 -56.49 0.08 -29.24
CA LYS A 168 -56.82 -0.25 -30.64
C LYS A 168 -57.72 -1.47 -30.75
N SER A 169 -57.41 -2.53 -30.01
CA SER A 169 -58.24 -3.75 -29.98
C SER A 169 -59.64 -3.48 -29.45
N ARG A 170 -59.76 -2.71 -28.35
CA ARG A 170 -61.05 -2.28 -27.81
C ARG A 170 -61.85 -1.43 -28.81
N LEU A 171 -61.20 -0.45 -29.42
CA LEU A 171 -61.83 0.43 -30.42
C LEU A 171 -62.33 -0.36 -31.63
N ALA A 172 -61.54 -1.33 -32.12
CA ALA A 172 -61.93 -2.21 -33.20
C ALA A 172 -63.13 -3.10 -32.82
N ALA A 173 -63.15 -3.63 -31.60
CA ALA A 173 -64.27 -4.42 -31.09
C ALA A 173 -65.55 -3.59 -30.95
N ASP A 174 -65.45 -2.35 -30.47
CA ASP A 174 -66.58 -1.43 -30.36
C ASP A 174 -67.09 -1.00 -31.74
N HIS A 175 -66.19 -0.75 -32.70
CA HIS A 175 -66.55 -0.46 -34.08
C HIS A 175 -67.25 -1.65 -34.75
N ALA A 176 -66.73 -2.87 -34.58
CA ALA A 176 -67.36 -4.09 -35.10
C ALA A 176 -68.76 -4.31 -34.52
N LYS A 177 -68.95 -4.07 -33.21
CA LYS A 177 -70.28 -4.09 -32.58
C LYS A 177 -71.21 -3.04 -33.17
N LYS A 178 -70.71 -1.82 -33.43
CA LYS A 178 -71.50 -0.73 -34.01
C LYS A 178 -71.95 -1.07 -35.44
N ILE A 179 -71.06 -1.62 -36.26
CA ILE A 179 -71.39 -2.10 -37.62
C ILE A 179 -72.43 -3.21 -37.54
N ALA A 180 -72.21 -4.25 -36.73
CA ALA A 180 -73.15 -5.36 -36.62
C ALA A 180 -74.55 -4.91 -36.18
N ASN A 181 -74.63 -3.93 -35.28
CA ASN A 181 -75.91 -3.33 -34.88
C ASN A 181 -76.56 -2.53 -36.03
N TYR A 182 -75.76 -1.78 -36.79
CA TYR A 182 -76.24 -1.02 -37.95
C TYR A 182 -76.74 -1.96 -39.05
N GLU A 183 -75.98 -2.99 -39.41
CA GLU A 183 -76.36 -4.02 -40.37
C GLU A 183 -77.64 -4.74 -39.93
N LYS A 184 -77.74 -5.11 -38.65
CA LYS A 184 -78.95 -5.72 -38.10
C LYS A 184 -80.17 -4.80 -38.21
N LEU A 185 -80.00 -3.51 -37.95
CA LEU A 185 -81.06 -2.52 -38.10
C LEU A 185 -81.48 -2.37 -39.57
N GLU A 186 -80.54 -2.32 -40.51
CA GLU A 186 -80.85 -2.28 -41.93
C GLU A 186 -81.55 -3.54 -42.42
N LEU A 187 -81.12 -4.72 -41.99
CA LEU A 187 -81.78 -5.98 -42.32
C LEU A 187 -83.21 -6.03 -41.79
N LEU A 188 -83.47 -5.52 -40.59
CA LEU A 188 -84.83 -5.40 -40.06
C LEU A 188 -85.68 -4.46 -40.90
N LYS A 189 -85.18 -3.27 -41.25
CA LYS A 189 -85.87 -2.33 -42.14
C LYS A 189 -86.19 -2.95 -43.50
N LEU A 190 -85.24 -3.68 -44.09
CA LEU A 190 -85.42 -4.36 -45.37
C LEU A 190 -86.50 -5.44 -45.27
N LYS A 191 -86.51 -6.21 -44.18
CA LYS A 191 -87.52 -7.25 -43.91
C LYS A 191 -88.90 -6.67 -43.68
N GLU A 192 -89.02 -5.59 -42.91
CA GLU A 192 -90.29 -4.87 -42.72
C GLU A 192 -90.83 -4.35 -44.06
N ARG A 193 -89.96 -3.76 -44.88
CA ARG A 193 -90.31 -3.31 -46.23
C ARG A 193 -90.76 -4.47 -47.12
N GLN A 194 -90.08 -5.61 -47.08
CA GLN A 194 -90.48 -6.82 -47.82
C GLN A 194 -91.86 -7.33 -47.37
N LEU A 195 -92.11 -7.40 -46.06
CA LEU A 195 -93.40 -7.82 -45.52
C LEU A 195 -94.53 -6.85 -45.91
N ALA A 196 -94.27 -5.54 -45.88
CA ALA A 196 -95.22 -4.54 -46.34
C ALA A 196 -95.55 -4.71 -47.83
N TYR A 197 -94.55 -4.95 -48.68
CA TYR A 197 -94.77 -5.23 -50.09
C TYR A 197 -95.52 -6.55 -50.34
N GLN A 198 -95.21 -7.59 -49.56
CA GLN A 198 -95.91 -8.87 -49.68
C GLN A 198 -97.38 -8.76 -49.23
N ALA A 199 -97.65 -8.06 -48.13
CA ALA A 199 -99.02 -7.79 -47.68
C ALA A 199 -99.81 -6.99 -48.73
N ALA A 200 -99.21 -5.94 -49.30
CA ALA A 200 -99.82 -5.17 -50.39
C ALA A 200 -100.07 -6.05 -51.63
N PHE A 201 -99.14 -6.95 -51.98
CA PHE A 201 -99.31 -7.88 -53.08
C PHE A 201 -100.42 -8.91 -52.83
N GLU A 202 -100.52 -9.47 -51.62
CA GLU A 202 -101.59 -10.39 -51.24
C GLU A 202 -102.97 -9.71 -51.27
N GLU A 203 -103.03 -8.44 -50.85
CA GLU A 203 -104.22 -7.59 -50.98
C GLU A 203 -104.60 -7.40 -52.46
N ASP A 204 -103.63 -7.04 -53.32
CA ASP A 204 -103.83 -6.89 -54.77
C ASP A 204 -104.29 -8.22 -55.42
N LEU A 205 -103.76 -9.37 -54.98
CA LEU A 205 -104.11 -10.71 -55.48
C LEU A 205 -105.52 -11.13 -55.00
N ASN A 206 -105.89 -10.83 -53.76
CA ASN A 206 -107.24 -11.04 -53.25
C ASN A 206 -108.26 -10.14 -53.95
N PHE A 207 -107.89 -8.90 -54.24
CA PHE A 207 -108.68 -8.00 -55.07
C PHE A 207 -108.89 -8.58 -56.48
N TYR A 208 -107.84 -9.12 -57.10
CA TYR A 208 -107.93 -9.80 -58.40
C TYR A 208 -108.88 -11.01 -58.37
N LYS A 209 -108.76 -11.88 -57.37
CA LYS A 209 -109.63 -13.07 -57.21
C LYS A 209 -111.10 -12.71 -57.06
N THR A 210 -111.41 -11.58 -56.41
CA THR A 210 -112.78 -11.15 -56.13
C THR A 210 -113.40 -10.35 -57.28
N HIS A 211 -112.62 -9.57 -58.03
CA HIS A 211 -113.13 -8.63 -59.05
C HIS A 211 -112.69 -8.97 -60.50
N GLY A 212 -111.83 -9.97 -60.70
CA GLY A 212 -111.45 -10.52 -62.02
C GLY A 212 -110.54 -9.62 -62.88
N LYS A 213 -110.09 -8.47 -62.36
CA LYS A 213 -109.15 -7.54 -63.03
C LYS A 213 -108.13 -7.03 -62.04
N LEU A 214 -106.86 -7.00 -62.45
CA LEU A 214 -105.81 -6.34 -61.67
C LEU A 214 -106.02 -4.84 -61.85
N ILE A 215 -106.08 -4.10 -60.75
CA ILE A 215 -105.84 -2.66 -60.83
C ILE A 215 -104.35 -2.57 -61.14
N ASN A 216 -104.01 -2.39 -62.42
CA ASN A 216 -102.75 -1.76 -62.75
C ASN A 216 -102.78 -0.44 -61.98
N LYS A 217 -101.93 -0.31 -60.97
CA LYS A 217 -101.46 1.02 -60.57
C LYS A 217 -100.78 1.55 -61.82
N THR A 218 -101.59 2.21 -62.65
CA THR A 218 -101.15 3.04 -63.75
C THR A 218 -100.03 3.91 -63.22
N ASP A 219 -98.90 3.87 -63.91
CA ASP A 219 -97.99 4.99 -64.11
C ASP A 219 -98.32 6.19 -63.22
N SER A 220 -97.81 6.20 -61.99
CA SER A 220 -97.50 7.48 -61.39
C SER A 220 -96.20 7.91 -62.05
N ASP A 221 -96.33 8.86 -62.97
CA ASP A 221 -95.27 9.70 -63.51
C ASP A 221 -94.44 10.34 -62.39
N GLU A 222 -93.58 9.56 -61.73
CA GLU A 222 -92.37 10.10 -61.13
C GLU A 222 -91.25 9.69 -62.07
N LYS A 223 -90.82 10.66 -62.88
CA LYS A 223 -89.59 10.60 -63.69
C LYS A 223 -88.53 9.80 -62.95
N ILE A 224 -88.31 8.56 -63.39
CA ILE A 224 -87.09 7.84 -63.09
C ILE A 224 -86.01 8.61 -63.83
N LYS A 225 -85.43 9.60 -63.16
CA LYS A 225 -84.17 10.19 -63.60
C LYS A 225 -83.12 9.08 -63.44
N SER A 226 -82.59 8.60 -64.56
CA SER A 226 -81.40 7.76 -64.55
C SER A 226 -80.27 8.50 -63.83
N LEU A 227 -79.46 7.79 -63.05
CA LEU A 227 -78.33 8.35 -62.28
C LEU A 227 -77.29 9.07 -63.15
N GLU A 228 -77.32 8.88 -64.48
CA GLU A 228 -76.52 9.60 -65.46
C GLU A 228 -76.96 11.07 -65.67
N GLU A 229 -78.12 11.49 -65.11
CA GLU A 229 -78.69 12.84 -65.22
C GLU A 229 -78.91 13.49 -63.84
N ILE A 230 -77.99 13.23 -62.90
CA ILE A 230 -77.80 14.05 -61.70
C ILE A 230 -76.42 14.71 -61.85
N GLU A 231 -76.39 15.90 -62.45
CA GLU A 231 -75.32 16.84 -62.18
C GLU A 231 -75.62 17.44 -60.79
N VAL A 232 -74.87 16.98 -59.78
CA VAL A 232 -74.80 17.70 -58.50
C VAL A 232 -74.00 18.96 -58.79
N GLU A 233 -74.68 20.05 -59.13
CA GLU A 233 -74.04 21.36 -59.04
C GLU A 233 -73.78 21.63 -57.56
N PRO A 234 -72.52 21.78 -57.13
CA PRO A 234 -72.23 22.08 -55.74
C PRO A 234 -72.74 23.50 -55.46
N ASP A 235 -73.76 23.60 -54.61
CA ASP A 235 -74.17 24.88 -54.06
C ASP A 235 -72.96 25.54 -53.38
N GLU A 236 -72.85 26.87 -53.47
CA GLU A 236 -71.75 27.63 -52.86
C GLU A 236 -71.68 27.43 -51.33
N GLU A 237 -72.74 26.92 -50.71
CA GLU A 237 -72.75 26.50 -49.30
C GLU A 237 -72.03 25.17 -49.08
N ASP A 238 -72.15 24.20 -49.99
CA ASP A 238 -71.50 22.90 -49.89
C ASP A 238 -69.98 23.01 -50.08
N LYS A 239 -69.53 23.90 -50.98
CA LYS A 239 -68.10 24.22 -51.12
C LYS A 239 -67.56 24.89 -49.86
N LYS A 240 -68.29 25.84 -49.28
CA LYS A 240 -67.88 26.49 -48.03
C LYS A 240 -67.83 25.51 -46.86
N ALA A 241 -68.77 24.57 -46.79
CA ALA A 241 -68.77 23.52 -45.77
C ALA A 241 -67.58 22.58 -45.93
N LEU A 242 -67.22 22.22 -47.17
CA LEU A 242 -66.05 21.40 -47.47
C LEU A 242 -64.74 22.14 -47.19
N ASP A 243 -64.64 23.41 -47.56
CA ASP A 243 -63.46 24.25 -47.29
C ASP A 243 -63.28 24.45 -45.78
N GLN A 244 -64.36 24.67 -45.04
CA GLN A 244 -64.33 24.74 -43.57
C GLN A 244 -63.90 23.41 -42.94
N PHE A 245 -64.34 22.28 -43.49
CA PHE A 245 -63.92 20.95 -43.03
C PHE A 245 -62.44 20.66 -43.34
N LEU A 246 -61.90 21.17 -44.45
CA LEU A 246 -60.49 20.99 -44.83
C LEU A 246 -59.55 21.98 -44.13
N GLU A 247 -60.06 23.14 -43.68
CA GLU A 247 -59.34 24.14 -42.90
C GLU A 247 -59.23 23.79 -41.41
N ASP A 248 -60.07 22.89 -40.89
CA ASP A 248 -59.94 22.29 -39.56
C ASP A 248 -58.70 21.36 -39.49
N LYS A 249 -57.53 21.97 -39.57
CA LYS A 249 -56.21 21.39 -39.29
C LYS A 249 -55.93 21.34 -37.79
N ASP A 250 -56.86 20.76 -37.03
CA ASP A 250 -56.64 20.37 -35.64
C ASP A 250 -57.04 18.90 -35.43
N ILE A 251 -56.43 18.01 -36.22
CA ILE A 251 -56.13 16.65 -35.77
C ILE A 251 -54.65 16.37 -36.12
N ILE A 252 -53.79 16.83 -35.21
CA ILE A 252 -52.47 16.24 -34.92
C ILE A 252 -52.68 14.85 -34.31
#